data_AF-A8HQV6-F1
#
_entry.id   AF-A8HQV6-F1
#
_cell.length_a   1.000
_cell.length_b   1.000
_cell.length_c   1.000
_cell.angle_alpha   90.00
_cell.angle_beta   90.00
_cell.angle_gamma   90.00
#
_symmetry.space_group_name_H-M   'P 1'
#
loop_
_entity.id
_entity.type
_entity.pdbx_description
1 polymer ?
#
loop_
_entity_poly.entity_id
_entity_poly.type
_entity_poly.pdbx_seq_one_letter_code
_entity_poly.pdbx_strand_id
1 'polypeptide(L)'
;RGCPSGASYSWYMYSANRLKYPMGRGRLLKLWREARQQHSDPVEAWASIVEDSEKAKSYKSRRGLGGLVRSTWQEVNELIASANVYTAKTYGPDRVIGFSPIPAMSMVSYAAGSRYLSLAGGVCPSFYDWYCDLPPSSPMTWGEQTDV
;
A
#
# COMPACT_ATOMS: atom_id res chain seq x y z
N ARG A 1 17.41 24.95 7.66
CA ARG A 1 16.54 24.47 8.77
C ARG A 1 15.28 25.33 8.76
N GLY A 2 14.11 24.80 9.15
CA GLY A 2 12.86 25.55 9.20
C GLY A 2 12.33 25.99 7.82
N CYS A 3 11.03 25.86 7.60
CA CYS A 3 10.35 26.43 6.45
C CYS A 3 8.86 26.66 6.81
N PRO A 4 8.12 27.50 6.07
CA PRO A 4 6.71 27.76 6.34
C PRO A 4 5.85 26.48 6.38
N SER A 5 6.16 25.50 5.52
CA SER A 5 5.48 24.20 5.49
C SER A 5 5.71 23.38 6.74
N GLY A 6 6.93 23.40 7.30
CA GLY A 6 7.23 22.73 8.56
C GLY A 6 6.56 23.42 9.75
N ALA A 7 6.45 24.75 9.73
CA ALA A 7 5.81 25.53 10.79
C ALA A 7 4.29 25.27 10.91
N SER A 8 3.63 24.90 9.82
CA SER A 8 2.17 24.63 9.80
C SER A 8 1.80 23.16 10.04
N TYR A 9 2.77 22.26 10.20
CA TYR A 9 2.51 20.81 10.30
C TYR A 9 1.62 20.42 11.51
N SER A 10 1.65 21.20 12.59
CA SER A 10 0.80 20.96 13.78
C SER A 10 -0.70 20.93 13.47
N TRP A 11 -1.13 21.60 12.40
CA TRP A 11 -2.51 21.59 11.92
C TRP A 11 -3.04 20.17 11.67
N TYR A 12 -2.21 19.27 11.14
CA TYR A 12 -2.63 17.90 10.80
C TYR A 12 -3.05 17.04 11.99
N MET A 13 -2.61 17.37 13.20
CA MET A 13 -2.84 16.53 14.38
C MET A 13 -4.33 16.36 14.68
N TYR A 14 -5.10 17.45 14.63
CA TYR A 14 -6.53 17.47 14.96
C TYR A 14 -7.41 18.10 13.86
N SER A 15 -6.85 18.37 12.68
CA SER A 15 -7.62 18.86 11.53
C SER A 15 -8.82 17.96 11.19
N ALA A 16 -9.81 18.54 10.51
CA ALA A 16 -10.95 17.81 9.96
C ALA A 16 -10.53 16.68 8.98
N ASN A 17 -9.33 16.76 8.41
CA ASN A 17 -8.81 15.80 7.43
C ASN A 17 -7.96 14.67 8.04
N ARG A 18 -7.81 14.62 9.38
CA ARG A 18 -7.03 13.58 10.04
C ARG A 18 -7.69 12.21 9.88
N LEU A 19 -6.94 11.23 9.36
CA LEU A 19 -7.34 9.82 9.39
C LEU A 19 -7.27 9.29 10.83
N LYS A 20 -8.43 8.85 11.36
CA LYS A 20 -8.57 8.38 12.75
C LYS A 20 -8.74 6.86 12.88
N TYR A 21 -9.25 6.21 11.84
CA TYR A 21 -9.62 4.80 11.85
C TYR A 21 -9.16 4.12 10.56
N PRO A 22 -8.94 2.79 10.56
CA PRO A 22 -8.82 2.06 9.31
C PRO A 22 -10.12 2.19 8.52
N MET A 23 -9.98 2.47 7.23
CA MET A 23 -11.09 2.68 6.31
C MET A 23 -10.98 1.67 5.17
N GLY A 24 -12.10 1.09 4.76
CA GLY A 24 -12.19 0.25 3.57
C GLY A 24 -13.26 0.77 2.62
N ARG A 25 -13.17 0.42 1.33
CA ARG A 25 -14.24 0.71 0.38
C ARG A 25 -15.45 -0.13 0.78
N GLY A 26 -16.60 0.51 1.04
CA GLY A 26 -17.79 -0.19 1.53
C GLY A 26 -18.22 -1.35 0.62
N ARG A 27 -18.08 -1.20 -0.71
CA ARG A 27 -18.36 -2.28 -1.67
C ARG A 27 -17.44 -3.49 -1.51
N LEU A 28 -16.15 -3.26 -1.24
CA LEU A 28 -15.19 -4.34 -1.01
C LEU A 28 -15.45 -5.02 0.34
N LEU A 29 -15.67 -4.24 1.40
CA LEU A 29 -15.91 -4.83 2.73
C LEU A 29 -17.23 -5.61 2.78
N LYS A 30 -18.25 -5.20 2.02
CA LYS A 30 -19.48 -5.98 1.87
C LYS A 30 -19.18 -7.36 1.28
N LEU A 31 -18.48 -7.41 0.14
CA LEU A 31 -18.07 -8.67 -0.49
C LEU A 31 -17.18 -9.52 0.42
N TRP A 32 -16.24 -8.88 1.12
CA TRP A 32 -15.35 -9.55 2.07
C TRP A 32 -16.13 -10.25 3.19
N ARG A 33 -17.06 -9.54 3.83
CA ARG A 33 -17.87 -10.11 4.92
C ARG A 33 -18.78 -11.23 4.43
N GLU A 34 -19.39 -11.08 3.25
CA GLU A 34 -20.20 -12.14 2.61
C GLU A 34 -19.35 -13.38 2.30
N ALA A 35 -18.14 -13.21 1.75
CA ALA A 35 -17.22 -14.30 1.49
C ALA A 35 -16.72 -15.00 2.77
N ARG A 36 -16.45 -14.24 3.84
CA ARG A 36 -16.05 -14.79 5.15
C ARG A 36 -17.15 -15.60 5.84
N GLN A 37 -18.42 -15.43 5.46
CA GLN A 37 -19.51 -16.29 5.93
C GLN A 37 -19.55 -17.64 5.19
N GLN A 38 -19.03 -17.69 3.96
CA GLN A 38 -19.06 -18.88 3.11
C GLN A 38 -17.75 -19.70 3.22
N HIS A 39 -16.64 -19.03 3.51
CA HIS A 39 -15.31 -19.65 3.58
C HIS A 39 -14.69 -19.43 4.96
N SER A 40 -14.30 -20.53 5.61
CA SER A 40 -13.57 -20.50 6.88
C SER A 40 -12.14 -20.01 6.71
N ASP A 41 -11.46 -20.39 5.61
CA ASP A 41 -10.16 -19.87 5.23
C ASP A 41 -10.29 -18.47 4.58
N PRO A 42 -9.67 -17.43 5.14
CA PRO A 42 -9.75 -16.08 4.58
C PRO A 42 -9.01 -15.93 3.23
N VAL A 43 -8.04 -16.80 2.90
CA VAL A 43 -7.37 -16.83 1.60
C VAL A 43 -8.33 -17.32 0.50
N GLU A 44 -9.11 -18.36 0.79
CA GLU A 44 -10.17 -18.84 -0.12
C GLU A 44 -11.31 -17.81 -0.26
N ALA A 45 -11.65 -17.12 0.85
CA ALA A 45 -12.61 -16.03 0.82
C ALA A 45 -12.16 -14.89 -0.11
N TRP A 46 -10.84 -14.59 -0.14
CA TRP A 46 -10.31 -13.62 -1.08
C TRP A 46 -10.37 -14.13 -2.52
N ALA A 47 -9.97 -15.39 -2.76
CA ALA A 47 -10.01 -16.02 -4.09
C ALA A 47 -11.41 -15.92 -4.72
N SER A 48 -12.46 -16.23 -3.96
CA SER A 48 -13.85 -16.19 -4.44
C SER A 48 -14.36 -14.79 -4.82
N ILE A 49 -13.64 -13.73 -4.42
CA ILE A 49 -13.92 -12.34 -4.80
C ILE A 49 -13.12 -11.94 -6.05
N VAL A 50 -11.83 -12.28 -6.12
CA VAL A 50 -10.95 -11.80 -7.18
C VAL A 50 -10.98 -12.63 -8.46
N GLU A 51 -11.32 -13.91 -8.36
CA GLU A 51 -11.50 -14.80 -9.52
C GLU A 51 -12.84 -14.55 -10.22
N ASP A 52 -13.83 -14.00 -9.51
CA ASP A 52 -15.09 -13.56 -10.07
C ASP A 52 -14.94 -12.17 -10.69
N SER A 53 -14.99 -12.11 -12.03
CA SER A 53 -14.78 -10.88 -12.79
C SER A 53 -15.83 -9.79 -12.48
N GLU A 54 -17.07 -10.16 -12.16
CA GLU A 54 -18.14 -9.22 -11.82
C GLU A 54 -17.93 -8.63 -10.44
N LYS A 55 -17.62 -9.47 -9.44
CA LYS A 55 -17.29 -9.01 -8.08
C LYS A 55 -16.07 -8.11 -8.10
N ALA A 56 -15.00 -8.52 -8.77
CA ALA A 56 -13.76 -7.75 -8.90
C ALA A 56 -14.00 -6.38 -9.56
N LYS A 57 -14.75 -6.35 -10.67
CA LYS A 57 -15.12 -5.10 -11.35
C LYS A 57 -15.95 -4.20 -10.45
N SER A 58 -16.85 -4.76 -9.64
CA SER A 58 -17.80 -3.99 -8.83
C SER A 58 -17.14 -3.09 -7.77
N TYR A 59 -16.02 -3.52 -7.17
CA TYR A 59 -15.30 -2.68 -6.21
C TYR A 59 -14.19 -1.85 -6.87
N LYS A 60 -13.55 -2.36 -7.93
CA LYS A 60 -12.48 -1.64 -8.65
C LYS A 60 -13.01 -0.39 -9.35
N SER A 61 -14.20 -0.45 -9.96
CA SER A 61 -14.84 0.69 -10.63
C SER A 61 -15.27 1.82 -9.68
N ARG A 62 -15.23 1.58 -8.36
CA ARG A 62 -15.56 2.56 -7.32
C ARG A 62 -14.34 3.23 -6.69
N ARG A 63 -13.13 3.00 -7.23
CA ARG A 63 -11.90 3.70 -6.78
C ARG A 63 -12.00 5.19 -7.15
N GLY A 64 -11.73 6.07 -6.19
CA GLY A 64 -11.87 7.54 -6.36
C GLY A 64 -13.30 8.11 -6.20
N LEU A 65 -14.33 7.27 -6.06
CA LEU A 65 -15.74 7.71 -6.08
C LEU A 65 -16.43 7.76 -4.70
N GLY A 66 -15.66 7.97 -3.61
CA GLY A 66 -16.23 8.01 -2.26
C GLY A 66 -16.80 6.67 -1.76
N GLY A 67 -17.49 6.67 -0.61
CA GLY A 67 -18.03 5.45 0.02
C GLY A 67 -16.99 4.63 0.81
N LEU A 68 -16.07 5.32 1.48
CA LEU A 68 -15.23 4.70 2.51
C LEU A 68 -16.07 4.51 3.77
N VAL A 69 -15.95 3.34 4.38
CA VAL A 69 -16.59 3.04 5.66
C VAL A 69 -15.53 2.66 6.67
N ARG A 70 -15.80 2.95 7.94
CA ARG A 70 -14.93 2.57 9.05
C ARG A 70 -14.85 1.05 9.15
N SER A 71 -13.65 0.57 9.43
CA SER A 71 -13.33 -0.84 9.66
C SER A 71 -12.56 -0.99 11.00
N THR A 72 -12.03 -2.17 11.26
CA THR A 72 -11.14 -2.46 12.41
C THR A 72 -9.79 -2.93 11.89
N TRP A 73 -8.74 -2.78 12.71
CA TRP A 73 -7.40 -3.28 12.37
C TRP A 73 -7.42 -4.78 12.09
N GLN A 74 -8.18 -5.56 12.86
CA GLN A 74 -8.32 -6.99 12.67
C GLN A 74 -8.90 -7.32 11.28
N GLU A 75 -9.99 -6.65 10.87
CA GLU A 75 -10.63 -6.89 9.57
C GLU A 75 -9.69 -6.52 8.40
N VAL A 76 -9.04 -5.35 8.43
CA VAL A 76 -8.15 -4.95 7.32
C VAL A 76 -6.86 -5.76 7.28
N ASN A 77 -6.30 -6.16 8.42
CA ASN A 77 -5.08 -6.97 8.46
C ASN A 77 -5.32 -8.38 7.91
N GLU A 78 -6.44 -9.03 8.28
CA GLU A 78 -6.81 -10.36 7.74
C GLU A 78 -7.02 -10.26 6.21
N LEU A 79 -7.73 -9.24 5.73
CA LEU A 79 -7.96 -9.02 4.30
C LEU A 79 -6.64 -8.81 3.54
N ILE A 80 -5.76 -7.91 4.01
CA ILE A 80 -4.48 -7.60 3.36
C ILE A 80 -3.57 -8.84 3.34
N ALA A 81 -3.46 -9.55 4.47
CA ALA A 81 -2.65 -10.77 4.54
C ALA A 81 -3.18 -11.84 3.59
N SER A 82 -4.49 -12.05 3.55
CA SER A 82 -5.13 -13.03 2.66
C SER A 82 -4.91 -12.70 1.18
N ALA A 83 -5.03 -11.42 0.83
CA ALA A 83 -4.76 -10.95 -0.52
C ALA A 83 -3.29 -11.17 -0.92
N ASN A 84 -2.35 -10.91 -0.01
CA ASN A 84 -0.93 -11.09 -0.26
C ASN A 84 -0.57 -12.58 -0.39
N VAL A 85 -1.08 -13.43 0.51
CA VAL A 85 -0.86 -14.89 0.48
C VAL A 85 -1.42 -15.50 -0.81
N TYR A 86 -2.66 -15.17 -1.17
CA TYR A 86 -3.25 -15.64 -2.44
C TYR A 86 -2.42 -15.19 -3.64
N THR A 87 -2.05 -13.90 -3.69
CA THR A 87 -1.29 -13.36 -4.83
C THR A 87 0.07 -14.04 -4.96
N ALA A 88 0.80 -14.17 -3.84
CA ALA A 88 2.11 -14.81 -3.82
C ALA A 88 2.03 -16.29 -4.21
N LYS A 89 1.02 -17.01 -3.70
CA LYS A 89 0.81 -18.44 -3.99
C LYS A 89 0.44 -18.69 -5.45
N THR A 90 -0.46 -17.87 -6.02
CA THR A 90 -1.03 -18.12 -7.35
C THR A 90 -0.19 -17.53 -8.48
N TYR A 91 0.44 -16.36 -8.26
CA TYR A 91 1.12 -15.60 -9.32
C TYR A 91 2.60 -15.34 -9.07
N GLY A 92 3.09 -15.64 -7.87
CA GLY A 92 4.46 -15.33 -7.44
C GLY A 92 4.51 -14.11 -6.51
N PRO A 93 5.48 -14.08 -5.58
CA PRO A 93 5.58 -13.02 -4.57
C PRO A 93 5.91 -11.64 -5.18
N ASP A 94 6.55 -11.62 -6.34
CA ASP A 94 6.89 -10.40 -7.09
C ASP A 94 5.67 -9.66 -7.67
N ARG A 95 4.45 -10.24 -7.58
CA ARG A 95 3.18 -9.55 -7.88
C ARG A 95 2.66 -8.74 -6.70
N VAL A 96 3.33 -8.78 -5.55
CA VAL A 96 3.07 -7.91 -4.40
C VAL A 96 4.11 -6.78 -4.41
N ILE A 97 3.64 -5.55 -4.57
CA ILE A 97 4.48 -4.36 -4.78
C ILE A 97 4.16 -3.32 -3.71
N GLY A 98 5.16 -2.65 -3.16
CA GLY A 98 4.95 -1.50 -2.29
C GLY A 98 5.95 -0.37 -2.54
N PHE A 99 5.41 0.81 -2.85
CA PHE A 99 6.17 2.00 -3.14
C PHE A 99 6.32 2.87 -1.88
N SER A 100 7.55 3.18 -1.50
CA SER A 100 7.87 4.13 -0.43
C SER A 100 9.16 4.86 -0.82
N PRO A 101 9.19 6.21 -0.87
CA PRO A 101 10.35 6.96 -1.33
C PRO A 101 11.21 7.48 -0.17
N ILE A 102 12.42 7.95 -0.50
CA ILE A 102 13.31 8.77 0.35
C ILE A 102 13.45 8.26 1.80
N PRO A 103 14.20 7.16 2.03
CA PRO A 103 14.44 6.61 3.37
C PRO A 103 15.11 7.60 4.33
N ALA A 104 15.90 8.55 3.81
CA ALA A 104 16.61 9.54 4.61
C ALA A 104 15.70 10.43 5.47
N MET A 105 14.44 10.65 5.07
CA MET A 105 13.50 11.50 5.82
C MET A 105 12.90 10.78 7.03
N SER A 106 12.79 9.44 6.98
CA SER A 106 12.22 8.63 8.08
C SER A 106 12.60 7.15 7.94
N MET A 107 13.85 6.83 8.29
CA MET A 107 14.49 5.53 7.98
C MET A 107 13.67 4.32 8.43
N VAL A 108 13.19 4.31 9.68
CA VAL A 108 12.43 3.18 10.22
C VAL A 108 11.02 3.08 9.61
N SER A 109 10.39 4.22 9.32
CA SER A 109 9.09 4.25 8.64
C SER A 109 9.18 3.66 7.24
N TYR A 110 10.24 3.98 6.50
CA TYR A 110 10.56 3.34 5.21
C TYR A 110 10.82 1.83 5.40
N ALA A 111 11.69 1.48 6.37
CA ALA A 111 12.10 0.11 6.60
C ALA A 111 10.95 -0.83 7.01
N ALA A 112 9.90 -0.32 7.65
CA ALA A 112 8.75 -1.10 8.07
C ALA A 112 8.08 -1.84 6.89
N GLY A 113 7.82 -1.11 5.80
CA GLY A 113 7.20 -1.67 4.60
C GLY A 113 8.18 -2.48 3.74
N SER A 114 9.39 -1.97 3.51
CA SER A 114 10.38 -2.64 2.68
C SER A 114 10.86 -3.95 3.30
N ARG A 115 11.04 -4.01 4.63
CA ARG A 115 11.38 -5.27 5.31
C ARG A 115 10.27 -6.32 5.15
N TYR A 116 9.01 -5.93 5.31
CA TYR A 116 7.88 -6.85 5.12
C TYR A 116 7.87 -7.44 3.71
N LEU A 117 8.00 -6.60 2.69
CA LEU A 117 7.99 -7.01 1.29
C LEU A 117 9.21 -7.89 0.95
N SER A 118 10.42 -7.44 1.30
CA SER A 118 11.64 -8.20 0.98
C SER A 118 11.67 -9.58 1.64
N LEU A 119 11.14 -9.72 2.87
CA LEU A 119 11.01 -11.03 3.51
C LEU A 119 9.97 -11.92 2.82
N ALA A 120 8.89 -11.33 2.29
CA ALA A 120 7.87 -12.05 1.54
C ALA A 120 8.24 -12.31 0.07
N GLY A 121 9.34 -11.74 -0.42
CA GLY A 121 9.76 -11.80 -1.83
C GLY A 121 9.04 -10.80 -2.75
N GLY A 122 8.39 -9.77 -2.18
CA GLY A 122 7.74 -8.69 -2.92
C GLY A 122 8.72 -7.67 -3.49
N VAL A 123 8.21 -6.76 -4.33
CA VAL A 123 9.01 -5.77 -5.05
C VAL A 123 8.98 -4.41 -4.35
N CYS A 124 10.17 -3.84 -4.14
CA CYS A 124 10.38 -2.46 -3.72
C CYS A 124 10.87 -1.63 -4.92
N PRO A 125 9.99 -0.92 -5.66
CA PRO A 125 10.38 -0.05 -6.76
C PRO A 125 11.29 1.11 -6.28
N SER A 126 12.16 1.57 -7.19
CA SER A 126 13.00 2.75 -7.00
C SER A 126 12.17 4.04 -6.97
N PHE A 127 12.78 5.11 -6.44
CA PHE A 127 12.14 6.43 -6.36
C PHE A 127 12.97 7.55 -6.99
N TYR A 128 14.31 7.45 -6.97
CA TYR A 128 15.19 8.58 -7.26
C TYR A 128 15.28 8.88 -8.77
N ASP A 129 15.39 7.82 -9.56
CA ASP A 129 15.19 7.80 -11.01
C ASP A 129 13.75 8.17 -11.39
N TRP A 130 12.75 7.61 -10.70
CA TRP A 130 11.33 7.86 -10.98
C TRP A 130 10.93 9.32 -10.77
N TYR A 131 11.48 9.99 -9.76
CA TYR A 131 11.23 11.40 -9.50
C TYR A 131 12.05 12.34 -10.39
N CYS A 132 12.91 11.79 -11.26
CA CYS A 132 13.90 12.55 -12.02
C CYS A 132 14.88 13.34 -11.12
N ASP A 133 15.08 12.87 -9.88
CA ASP A 133 16.05 13.45 -8.95
C ASP A 133 17.46 12.86 -9.17
N LEU A 134 17.56 11.66 -9.75
CA LEU A 134 18.81 11.06 -10.21
C LEU A 134 19.34 11.83 -11.44
N PRO A 135 20.47 12.54 -11.34
CA PRO A 135 21.10 13.16 -12.51
C PRO A 135 21.90 12.09 -13.26
N PRO A 136 21.47 11.60 -14.45
CA PRO A 136 22.18 10.50 -15.12
C PRO A 136 23.63 10.86 -15.48
N SER A 137 23.94 12.16 -15.58
CA SER A 137 25.30 12.67 -15.77
C SER A 137 26.25 12.26 -14.64
N SER A 138 25.78 12.09 -13.40
CA SER A 138 26.63 11.73 -12.27
C SER A 138 27.18 10.30 -12.40
N PRO A 139 26.34 9.26 -12.56
CA PRO A 139 26.84 7.92 -12.83
C PRO A 139 27.69 7.84 -14.11
N MET A 140 27.35 8.59 -15.16
CA MET A 140 28.10 8.59 -16.42
C MET A 140 29.50 9.21 -16.28
N THR A 141 29.67 10.24 -15.44
CA THR A 141 30.94 10.96 -15.30
C THR A 141 31.81 10.38 -14.20
N TRP A 142 31.21 9.96 -13.08
CA TRP A 142 31.92 9.61 -11.85
C TRP A 142 31.62 8.20 -11.33
N GLY A 143 30.66 7.48 -11.91
CA GLY A 143 30.24 6.17 -11.39
C GLY A 143 29.54 6.24 -10.03
N GLU A 144 29.03 7.42 -9.64
CA GLU A 144 28.34 7.69 -8.36
C GLU A 144 26.88 8.06 -8.60
N GLN A 145 25.97 7.65 -7.70
CA GLN A 145 24.54 7.90 -7.85
C GLN A 145 24.25 9.39 -7.93
N THR A 146 24.73 10.15 -6.95
CA THR A 146 24.76 11.61 -6.91
C THR A 146 25.89 12.05 -6.01
N ASP A 147 26.78 12.88 -6.55
CA ASP A 147 27.79 13.56 -5.74
C ASP A 147 27.12 14.60 -4.82
N VAL A 148 27.61 14.75 -3.58
CA VAL A 148 27.08 15.68 -2.57
C VAL A 148 27.91 16.94 -2.48
#